data_AF-A0A821VPV6-F1
#
_entry.id   AF-A0A821VPV6-F1
#
_cell.length_a   1.000
_cell.length_b   1.000
_cell.length_c   1.000
_cell.angle_alpha   90.00
_cell.angle_beta   90.00
_cell.angle_gamma   90.00
#
_symmetry.space_group_name_H-M   'P 1'
#
loop_
_entity.id
_entity.type
_entity.pdbx_description
1 polymer ?
#
loop_
_entity_poly.entity_id
_entity_poly.type
_entity_poly.pdbx_seq_one_letter_code
_entity_poly.pdbx_strand_id
1 'polypeptide(L)'
;MMSNINSISSLWLLLILISGVTVQHVHGWGRVGHGLVARLAYSRLSRQASDWVTFLVPDFLVENFTAVGSWADDILYPDTNPLGHNNWQWSRPLHYVNTPDWVCNYDSQRDCKYDICIEGALKNYSRRAVATQLDDMQHKEALLFLIHYVGNVHQPLHAGFAGDLGGNKIKGVFMNSQFTTNLHSLWDTGAINSRLSRDFKSDINLYYTHLHTLMASSIDESTIEYQQSAWERFKKNINCQLNNVNTSNLSLIIRELFHNNIIRSCGLFAHRIIRVQIASPFYTPVYAALVSVINTMLSKIGELTAKYLISSFRRTYQENDKTNCLATTTFIGHFVNQNILHNMLALGMLVFLLENPTDNSVELEIEFLKMCGKKLSQVSPHGLDSVFSTLKKLLHQSTLNKHTQFMIEALFAIGKDQFKANPIIQLGLALVDENVQFTHMMTLDDLCESGPMFNIFQYDDQYEENEKEYEKIRRKILVHSSHDKEGNEKKEEQGSDIA
;
A
#
# COMPACT_ATOMS: atom_id res chain seq x y z
N MET A 1 21.25 -0.82 85.82
CA MET A 1 20.57 -0.37 84.59
C MET A 1 21.61 -0.32 83.49
N MET A 2 21.63 -1.27 82.55
CA MET A 2 22.16 -1.14 81.18
C MET A 2 22.29 -2.54 80.56
N SER A 3 21.17 -3.05 80.05
CA SER A 3 21.14 -4.26 79.23
C SER A 3 19.92 -4.18 78.32
N ASN A 4 19.97 -3.32 77.29
CA ASN A 4 18.97 -3.32 76.21
C ASN A 4 19.34 -2.47 74.97
N ILE A 5 20.61 -2.39 74.57
CA ILE A 5 21.01 -1.57 73.39
C ILE A 5 21.42 -2.42 72.17
N ASN A 6 21.70 -3.71 72.34
CA ASN A 6 22.27 -4.54 71.25
C ASN A 6 21.25 -5.36 70.42
N SER A 7 19.95 -5.35 70.77
CA SER A 7 18.93 -6.08 70.00
C SER A 7 18.26 -5.23 68.91
N ILE A 8 18.32 -3.90 69.06
CA ILE A 8 17.65 -2.99 68.12
C ILE A 8 18.51 -2.78 66.87
N SER A 9 19.85 -2.73 66.97
CA SER A 9 20.72 -2.50 65.79
C SER A 9 20.75 -3.69 64.82
N SER A 10 20.63 -4.92 65.32
CA SER A 10 20.59 -6.15 64.51
C SER A 10 19.27 -6.33 63.77
N LEU A 11 18.15 -5.88 64.35
CA LEU A 11 16.84 -5.86 63.67
C LEU A 11 16.76 -4.79 62.56
N TRP A 12 17.39 -3.62 62.74
CA TRP A 12 17.47 -2.61 61.67
C TRP A 12 18.38 -3.03 60.52
N LEU A 13 19.50 -3.73 60.81
CA LEU A 13 20.36 -4.29 59.77
C LEU A 13 19.67 -5.42 58.98
N LEU A 14 18.83 -6.24 59.63
CA LEU A 14 18.04 -7.27 58.95
C LEU A 14 16.91 -6.66 58.08
N LEU A 15 16.25 -5.59 58.56
CA LEU A 15 15.23 -4.88 57.80
C LEU A 15 15.80 -4.11 56.59
N ILE A 16 17.00 -3.54 56.72
CA ILE A 16 17.70 -2.89 55.60
C ILE A 16 18.21 -3.92 54.57
N LEU A 17 18.60 -5.13 55.00
CA LEU A 17 18.92 -6.22 54.08
C LEU A 17 17.70 -6.78 53.34
N ILE A 18 16.52 -6.80 53.98
CA ILE A 18 15.28 -7.32 53.36
C ILE A 18 14.61 -6.28 52.46
N SER A 19 14.78 -4.98 52.71
CA SER A 19 14.28 -3.91 51.81
C SER A 19 15.16 -3.64 50.58
N GLY A 20 16.33 -4.28 50.47
CA GLY A 20 17.34 -4.00 49.44
C GLY A 20 17.25 -4.82 48.15
N VAL A 21 16.35 -5.81 48.05
CA VAL A 21 16.23 -6.65 46.85
C VAL A 21 14.77 -6.81 46.42
N THR A 22 14.14 -5.70 46.09
CA THR A 22 13.18 -5.72 44.98
C THR A 22 13.86 -5.01 43.82
N VAL A 23 14.68 -5.76 43.08
CA VAL A 23 15.00 -5.37 41.72
C VAL A 23 13.66 -5.35 41.00
N GLN A 24 13.06 -4.17 40.89
CA GLN A 24 12.02 -3.97 39.91
C GLN A 24 12.70 -4.26 38.57
N HIS A 25 12.46 -5.45 38.04
CA HIS A 25 12.84 -5.77 36.68
C HIS A 25 12.17 -4.71 35.81
N VAL A 26 12.95 -3.76 35.30
CA VAL A 26 12.48 -2.89 34.24
C VAL A 26 12.39 -3.82 33.05
N HIS A 27 11.16 -4.23 32.73
CA HIS A 27 10.93 -5.02 31.54
C HIS A 27 11.34 -4.15 30.36
N GLY A 28 12.45 -4.49 29.71
CA GLY A 28 12.78 -4.04 28.36
C GLY A 28 11.51 -4.15 27.51
N TRP A 29 11.19 -3.07 26.81
CA TRP A 29 9.92 -2.94 26.11
C TRP A 29 9.82 -4.11 25.11
N GLY A 30 8.65 -4.73 25.01
CA GLY A 30 8.41 -5.76 24.00
C GLY A 30 9.11 -7.11 24.18
N ARG A 31 9.85 -7.36 25.30
CA ARG A 31 10.56 -8.63 25.57
C ARG A 31 9.76 -9.89 25.22
N VAL A 32 8.51 -9.95 25.68
CA VAL A 32 7.60 -11.08 25.44
C VAL A 32 7.28 -11.23 23.94
N GLY A 33 6.98 -10.13 23.26
CA GLY A 33 6.66 -10.10 21.84
C GLY A 33 7.83 -10.60 20.99
N HIS A 34 9.02 -10.03 21.20
CA HIS A 34 10.24 -10.45 20.49
C HIS A 34 10.57 -11.92 20.74
N GLY A 35 10.42 -12.39 21.98
CA GLY A 35 10.61 -13.79 22.33
C GLY A 35 9.65 -14.74 21.61
N LEU A 36 8.35 -14.39 21.55
CA LEU A 36 7.34 -15.18 20.86
C LEU A 36 7.60 -15.23 19.35
N VAL A 37 7.95 -14.10 18.73
CA VAL A 37 8.30 -14.04 17.30
C VAL A 37 9.53 -14.89 17.00
N ALA A 38 10.60 -14.76 17.80
CA ALA A 38 11.82 -15.55 17.63
C ALA A 38 11.55 -17.05 17.76
N ARG A 39 10.77 -17.47 18.77
CA ARG A 39 10.41 -18.87 18.98
C ARG A 39 9.55 -19.45 17.85
N LEU A 40 8.57 -18.69 17.38
CA LEU A 40 7.71 -19.08 16.25
C LEU A 40 8.47 -19.13 14.92
N ALA A 41 9.49 -18.29 14.75
CA ALA A 41 10.36 -18.35 13.58
C ALA A 41 11.27 -19.59 13.64
N TYR A 42 11.87 -19.85 14.79
CA TYR A 42 12.74 -21.01 15.01
C TYR A 42 12.01 -22.33 14.75
N SER A 43 10.76 -22.48 15.21
CA SER A 43 9.97 -23.71 14.99
C SER A 43 9.65 -24.01 13.51
N ARG A 44 9.92 -23.06 12.62
CA ARG A 44 9.71 -23.18 11.16
C ARG A 44 10.99 -23.27 10.35
N LEU A 45 12.15 -23.23 11.01
CA LEU A 45 13.42 -23.38 10.32
C LEU A 45 13.53 -24.79 9.73
N SER A 46 14.19 -24.89 8.56
CA SER A 46 14.63 -26.18 8.07
C SER A 46 15.64 -26.78 9.05
N ARG A 47 15.81 -28.11 9.03
CA ARG A 47 16.78 -28.78 9.90
C ARG A 47 18.18 -28.16 9.79
N GLN A 48 18.63 -27.90 8.56
CA GLN A 48 19.91 -27.27 8.29
C GLN A 48 20.03 -25.86 8.91
N ALA A 49 18.97 -25.05 8.80
CA ALA A 49 18.97 -23.71 9.37
C ALA A 49 18.92 -23.74 10.90
N SER A 50 18.15 -24.66 11.48
CA SER A 50 18.11 -24.88 12.93
C SER A 50 19.47 -25.28 13.46
N ASP A 51 20.15 -26.24 12.82
CA ASP A 51 21.49 -26.70 13.22
C ASP A 51 22.51 -25.55 13.20
N TRP A 52 22.43 -24.66 12.21
CA TRP A 52 23.30 -23.48 12.11
C TRP A 52 23.00 -22.44 13.21
N VAL A 53 21.73 -22.18 13.50
CA VAL A 53 21.34 -21.29 14.60
C VAL A 53 21.82 -21.83 15.94
N THR A 54 21.62 -23.13 16.19
CA THR A 54 22.07 -23.80 17.43
C THR A 54 23.59 -23.81 17.57
N PHE A 55 24.32 -23.92 16.46
CA PHE A 55 25.78 -23.83 16.48
C PHE A 55 26.27 -22.46 16.99
N LEU A 56 25.65 -21.37 16.51
CA LEU A 56 26.05 -19.99 16.87
C LEU A 56 25.45 -19.51 18.20
N VAL A 57 24.24 -19.94 18.51
CA VAL A 57 23.50 -19.61 19.73
C VAL A 57 23.33 -20.91 20.52
N PRO A 58 24.15 -21.15 21.57
CA PRO A 58 24.12 -22.41 22.32
C PRO A 58 22.74 -22.74 22.88
N ASP A 59 22.46 -24.04 23.03
CA ASP A 59 21.15 -24.60 23.39
C ASP A 59 20.49 -23.93 24.60
N PHE A 60 21.24 -23.62 25.66
CA PHE A 60 20.69 -22.98 26.86
C PHE A 60 20.12 -21.57 26.62
N LEU A 61 20.58 -20.87 25.56
CA LEU A 61 20.03 -19.59 25.13
C LEU A 61 18.85 -19.79 24.19
N VAL A 62 18.91 -20.79 23.30
CA VAL A 62 17.82 -21.13 22.39
C VAL A 62 16.58 -21.58 23.16
N GLU A 63 16.75 -22.33 24.26
CA GLU A 63 15.64 -22.68 25.17
C GLU A 63 14.95 -21.45 25.77
N ASN A 64 15.65 -20.31 25.84
CA ASN A 64 15.12 -19.03 26.29
C ASN A 64 15.02 -18.03 25.12
N PHE A 65 14.12 -18.30 24.17
CA PHE A 65 13.85 -17.42 23.03
C PHE A 65 13.51 -15.98 23.40
N THR A 66 12.97 -15.75 24.61
CA THR A 66 12.78 -14.39 25.13
C THR A 66 14.11 -13.65 25.24
N ALA A 67 15.13 -14.28 25.83
CA ALA A 67 16.47 -13.69 25.93
C ALA A 67 17.12 -13.50 24.55
N VAL A 68 16.93 -14.43 23.62
CA VAL A 68 17.49 -14.32 22.25
C VAL A 68 16.81 -13.19 21.47
N GLY A 69 15.48 -13.18 21.43
CA GLY A 69 14.72 -12.22 20.64
C GLY A 69 14.82 -10.79 21.17
N SER A 70 14.99 -10.61 22.48
CA SER A 70 15.10 -9.27 23.11
C SER A 70 16.52 -8.81 23.39
N TRP A 71 17.53 -9.62 23.05
CA TRP A 71 18.92 -9.34 23.38
C TRP A 71 19.37 -7.94 22.93
N ALA A 72 19.00 -7.51 21.71
CA ALA A 72 19.43 -6.22 21.17
C ALA A 72 18.86 -5.01 21.94
N ASP A 73 17.67 -5.13 22.54
CA ASP A 73 17.14 -4.13 23.46
C ASP A 73 17.80 -4.24 24.83
N ASP A 74 17.96 -5.45 25.34
CA ASP A 74 18.51 -5.71 26.68
C ASP A 74 19.93 -5.15 26.83
N ILE A 75 20.76 -5.19 25.79
CA ILE A 75 22.12 -4.64 25.85
C ILE A 75 22.15 -3.11 25.98
N LEU A 76 21.04 -2.41 25.73
CA LEU A 76 20.92 -0.96 25.78
C LEU A 76 20.63 -0.41 27.18
N TYR A 77 20.30 -1.26 28.16
CA TYR A 77 19.89 -0.79 29.49
C TYR A 77 20.86 -1.24 30.59
N PRO A 78 21.14 -0.38 31.59
CA PRO A 78 22.10 -0.68 32.66
C PRO A 78 21.70 -1.88 33.52
N ASP A 79 20.41 -2.12 33.72
CA ASP A 79 19.85 -3.17 34.56
C ASP A 79 19.93 -4.56 33.91
N THR A 80 19.88 -4.62 32.58
CA THR A 80 20.02 -5.85 31.81
C THR A 80 21.44 -6.08 31.27
N ASN A 81 22.27 -5.03 31.18
CA ASN A 81 23.68 -5.12 30.75
C ASN A 81 24.62 -4.18 31.55
N PRO A 82 24.80 -4.40 32.85
CA PRO A 82 25.54 -3.47 33.72
C PRO A 82 27.01 -3.30 33.30
N LEU A 83 27.65 -4.36 32.79
CA LEU A 83 29.07 -4.38 32.45
C LEU A 83 29.40 -3.75 31.08
N GLY A 84 28.39 -3.56 30.22
CA GLY A 84 28.63 -3.17 28.83
C GLY A 84 27.65 -2.17 28.24
N HIS A 85 26.60 -1.72 28.96
CA HIS A 85 25.52 -0.92 28.37
C HIS A 85 25.99 0.32 27.61
N ASN A 86 27.04 1.01 28.07
CA ASN A 86 27.57 2.19 27.38
C ASN A 86 28.17 1.88 26.01
N ASN A 87 28.62 0.64 25.78
CA ASN A 87 29.24 0.21 24.52
C ASN A 87 28.23 -0.10 23.42
N TRP A 88 26.93 -0.10 23.73
CA TRP A 88 25.87 -0.50 22.79
C TRP A 88 24.88 0.61 22.47
N GLN A 89 24.96 1.76 23.14
CA GLN A 89 24.01 2.88 22.95
C GLN A 89 23.92 3.37 21.49
N TRP A 90 24.99 3.19 20.71
CA TRP A 90 25.04 3.53 19.30
C TRP A 90 24.06 2.71 18.44
N SER A 91 23.59 1.55 18.91
CA SER A 91 22.67 0.70 18.14
C SER A 91 21.20 1.12 18.30
N ARG A 92 20.86 2.04 19.22
CA ARG A 92 19.49 2.58 19.40
C ARG A 92 18.78 2.97 18.10
N PRO A 93 19.34 3.85 17.25
CA PRO A 93 18.67 4.27 16.03
C PRO A 93 18.52 3.16 14.98
N LEU A 94 19.18 2.00 15.16
CA LEU A 94 19.05 0.85 14.28
C LEU A 94 17.76 0.06 14.51
N HIS A 95 17.01 0.35 15.58
CA HIS A 95 15.81 -0.39 15.94
C HIS A 95 14.56 0.04 15.17
N TYR A 96 14.61 1.16 14.44
CA TYR A 96 13.45 1.69 13.73
C TYR A 96 13.86 2.49 12.48
N VAL A 97 12.86 2.91 11.71
CA VAL A 97 12.95 3.96 10.70
C VAL A 97 11.68 4.79 10.74
N ASN A 98 11.82 6.11 10.68
CA ASN A 98 10.68 7.01 10.62
C ASN A 98 10.67 7.71 9.26
N THR A 99 9.55 7.61 8.55
CA THR A 99 9.33 8.31 7.28
C THR A 99 8.67 9.67 7.51
N PRO A 100 8.74 10.59 6.55
CA PRO A 100 7.93 11.81 6.61
C PRO A 100 6.45 11.51 6.78
N ASP A 101 5.77 12.35 7.54
CA ASP A 101 4.36 12.18 7.87
C ASP A 101 3.51 12.12 6.61
N TRP A 102 2.61 11.13 6.55
CA TRP A 102 1.64 10.93 5.46
C TRP A 102 2.26 10.68 4.08
N VAL A 103 3.58 10.46 4.01
CA VAL A 103 4.27 10.02 2.79
C VAL A 103 4.22 8.49 2.76
N CYS A 104 3.33 7.94 1.93
CA CYS A 104 3.11 6.49 1.79
C CYS A 104 4.10 5.81 0.84
N ASN A 105 5.37 6.25 0.84
CA ASN A 105 6.45 5.57 0.16
C ASN A 105 7.71 5.53 1.03
N TYR A 106 8.45 4.43 0.96
CA TYR A 106 9.74 4.30 1.58
C TYR A 106 10.83 4.68 0.57
N ASP A 107 11.72 5.58 0.95
CA ASP A 107 12.90 5.94 0.16
C ASP A 107 14.13 5.83 1.04
N SER A 108 14.98 4.84 0.75
CA SER A 108 16.19 4.55 1.54
C SER A 108 17.14 5.76 1.66
N GLN A 109 17.28 6.57 0.60
CA GLN A 109 18.17 7.74 0.63
C GLN A 109 17.65 8.85 1.54
N ARG A 110 16.33 9.01 1.59
CA ARG A 110 15.65 10.01 2.40
C ARG A 110 15.48 9.57 3.85
N ASP A 111 15.04 8.32 4.04
CA ASP A 111 14.51 7.80 5.29
C ASP A 111 15.58 7.03 6.11
N CYS A 112 16.57 6.43 5.47
CA CYS A 112 17.67 5.68 6.12
C CYS A 112 19.02 6.37 5.95
N LYS A 113 19.15 7.59 6.48
CA LYS A 113 20.38 8.37 6.30
C LYS A 113 21.60 7.65 6.85
N TYR A 114 22.62 7.52 6.01
CA TYR A 114 23.91 6.88 6.34
C TYR A 114 23.80 5.43 6.81
N ASP A 115 22.74 4.72 6.39
CA ASP A 115 22.42 3.35 6.84
C ASP A 115 22.21 3.25 8.38
N ILE A 116 21.96 4.37 9.07
CA ILE A 116 21.66 4.42 10.50
C ILE A 116 20.15 4.34 10.70
N CYS A 117 19.60 3.18 10.35
CA CYS A 117 18.21 2.83 10.59
C CYS A 117 18.05 1.31 10.55
N ILE A 118 16.83 0.81 10.77
CA ILE A 118 16.55 -0.62 10.71
C ILE A 118 16.82 -1.29 9.35
N GLU A 119 16.56 -0.61 8.23
CA GLU A 119 16.88 -1.15 6.89
C GLU A 119 18.40 -1.32 6.71
N GLY A 120 19.18 -0.30 7.08
CA GLY A 120 20.64 -0.34 7.04
C GLY A 120 21.21 -1.41 7.97
N ALA A 121 20.63 -1.56 9.16
CA ALA A 121 20.98 -2.61 10.10
C ALA A 121 20.72 -4.01 9.54
N LEU A 122 19.54 -4.23 8.94
CA LEU A 122 19.21 -5.48 8.27
C LEU A 122 20.23 -5.78 7.15
N LYS A 123 20.53 -4.82 6.27
CA LYS A 123 21.55 -4.97 5.21
C LYS A 123 22.92 -5.36 5.78
N ASN A 124 23.36 -4.70 6.84
CA ASN A 124 24.66 -4.93 7.45
C ASN A 124 24.74 -6.30 8.13
N TYR A 125 23.82 -6.59 9.05
CA TYR A 125 23.87 -7.82 9.85
C TYR A 125 23.54 -9.07 9.04
N SER A 126 22.74 -8.96 7.98
CA SER A 126 22.54 -10.07 7.02
C SER A 126 23.85 -10.42 6.30
N ARG A 127 24.64 -9.42 5.89
CA ARG A 127 25.95 -9.63 5.27
C ARG A 127 26.96 -10.20 6.27
N ARG A 128 27.01 -9.65 7.48
CA ARG A 128 27.92 -10.11 8.54
C ARG A 128 27.63 -11.56 8.93
N ALA A 129 26.37 -11.96 9.05
CA ALA A 129 25.99 -13.30 9.46
C ALA A 129 26.53 -14.42 8.55
N VAL A 130 26.83 -14.13 7.28
CA VAL A 130 27.34 -15.11 6.30
C VAL A 130 28.77 -14.82 5.82
N ALA A 131 29.44 -13.82 6.38
CA ALA A 131 30.76 -13.38 5.93
C ALA A 131 31.85 -14.38 6.36
N THR A 132 32.63 -14.90 5.42
CA THR A 132 33.65 -15.93 5.70
C THR A 132 34.85 -15.44 6.51
N GLN A 133 35.06 -14.13 6.57
CA GLN A 133 36.19 -13.49 7.24
C GLN A 133 35.94 -13.12 8.71
N LEU A 134 34.72 -13.33 9.22
CA LEU A 134 34.37 -13.02 10.60
C LEU A 134 34.49 -14.27 11.47
N ASP A 135 34.74 -14.07 12.77
CA ASP A 135 34.74 -15.16 13.75
C ASP A 135 33.34 -15.52 14.24
N ASP A 136 33.23 -16.67 14.93
CA ASP A 136 31.96 -17.18 15.45
C ASP A 136 31.27 -16.20 16.41
N MET A 137 32.03 -15.36 17.14
CA MET A 137 31.47 -14.37 18.06
C MET A 137 30.81 -13.24 17.30
N GLN A 138 31.43 -12.77 16.21
CA GLN A 138 30.87 -11.77 15.32
C GLN A 138 29.68 -12.30 14.52
N HIS A 139 29.70 -13.58 14.11
CA HIS A 139 28.53 -14.24 13.50
C HIS A 139 27.37 -14.36 14.48
N LYS A 140 27.65 -14.76 15.73
CA LYS A 140 26.65 -14.82 16.79
C LYS A 140 26.03 -13.46 17.07
N GLU A 141 26.86 -12.42 17.23
CA GLU A 141 26.38 -11.05 17.39
C GLU A 141 25.47 -10.64 16.22
N ALA A 142 25.91 -10.91 14.98
CA ALA A 142 25.14 -10.57 13.80
C ALA A 142 23.79 -11.31 13.75
N LEU A 143 23.76 -12.58 14.12
CA LEU A 143 22.54 -13.37 14.17
C LEU A 143 21.58 -12.86 15.26
N LEU A 144 22.07 -12.51 16.45
CA LEU A 144 21.22 -11.96 17.52
C LEU A 144 20.58 -10.62 17.12
N PHE A 145 21.35 -9.71 16.52
CA PHE A 145 20.81 -8.48 15.96
C PHE A 145 19.82 -8.74 14.84
N LEU A 146 20.11 -9.68 13.94
CA LEU A 146 19.25 -10.00 12.81
C LEU A 146 17.89 -10.56 13.26
N ILE A 147 17.88 -11.48 14.23
CA ILE A 147 16.65 -12.03 14.82
C ILE A 147 15.78 -10.89 15.37
N HIS A 148 16.38 -9.95 16.09
CA HIS A 148 15.67 -8.82 16.67
C HIS A 148 15.14 -7.85 15.61
N TYR A 149 16.00 -7.37 14.70
CA TYR A 149 15.62 -6.38 13.69
C TYR A 149 14.61 -6.89 12.67
N VAL A 150 14.62 -8.18 12.34
CA VAL A 150 13.55 -8.78 11.53
C VAL A 150 12.21 -8.73 12.28
N GLY A 151 12.21 -8.88 13.61
CA GLY A 151 11.04 -8.62 14.44
C GLY A 151 10.58 -7.17 14.35
N ASN A 152 11.48 -6.21 14.60
CA ASN A 152 11.16 -4.79 14.63
C ASN A 152 10.63 -4.27 13.30
N VAL A 153 11.19 -4.68 12.15
CA VAL A 153 10.76 -4.11 10.85
C VAL A 153 9.31 -4.49 10.51
N HIS A 154 8.83 -5.62 11.05
CA HIS A 154 7.44 -6.06 10.92
C HIS A 154 6.54 -5.57 12.06
N GLN A 155 7.12 -5.01 13.13
CA GLN A 155 6.40 -4.46 14.25
C GLN A 155 5.80 -3.11 13.86
N PRO A 156 4.50 -2.90 14.05
CA PRO A 156 3.89 -1.59 13.87
C PRO A 156 4.66 -0.50 14.62
N LEU A 157 4.68 0.70 14.03
CA LEU A 157 5.31 1.90 14.60
C LEU A 157 6.86 1.92 14.63
N HIS A 158 7.52 0.81 14.29
CA HIS A 158 8.97 0.75 14.08
C HIS A 158 9.38 1.10 12.64
N ALA A 159 8.43 1.07 11.71
CA ALA A 159 8.43 1.83 10.47
C ALA A 159 7.32 2.90 10.57
N GLY A 160 7.62 3.99 11.28
CA GLY A 160 6.65 4.97 11.77
C GLY A 160 6.74 6.33 11.10
N PHE A 161 6.00 7.32 11.64
CA PHE A 161 6.10 8.70 11.19
C PHE A 161 7.11 9.50 12.03
N ALA A 162 7.85 10.40 11.38
CA ALA A 162 8.84 11.24 12.05
C ALA A 162 8.17 12.26 13.00
N GLY A 163 7.01 12.78 12.63
CA GLY A 163 6.27 13.77 13.40
C GLY A 163 5.78 13.25 14.73
N ASP A 164 5.34 11.99 14.80
CA ASP A 164 4.88 11.34 16.03
C ASP A 164 5.94 10.44 16.71
N LEU A 165 7.14 10.34 16.11
CA LEU A 165 8.25 9.48 16.53
C LEU A 165 7.84 8.01 16.61
N GLY A 166 7.14 7.51 15.58
CA GLY A 166 6.58 6.17 15.59
C GLY A 166 5.56 6.01 16.71
N GLY A 167 4.65 6.96 16.87
CA GLY A 167 3.60 6.92 17.90
C GLY A 167 4.05 7.20 19.33
N ASN A 168 5.34 7.44 19.61
CA ASN A 168 5.83 7.79 20.95
C ASN A 168 5.25 9.11 21.49
N LYS A 169 4.87 10.05 20.60
CA LYS A 169 4.22 11.32 20.99
C LYS A 169 2.70 11.18 21.22
N ILE A 170 2.09 10.08 20.78
CA ILE A 170 0.65 9.87 20.91
C ILE A 170 0.38 9.27 22.29
N LYS A 171 -0.02 10.11 23.24
CA LYS A 171 -0.28 9.71 24.64
C LYS A 171 -1.74 9.33 24.84
N GLY A 172 -2.00 8.38 25.73
CA GLY A 172 -3.35 7.95 26.07
C GLY A 172 -3.40 7.05 27.31
N VAL A 173 -4.61 6.59 27.62
CA VAL A 173 -4.88 5.63 28.69
C VAL A 173 -5.37 4.33 28.05
N PHE A 174 -4.85 3.20 28.51
CA PHE A 174 -5.25 1.88 28.04
C PHE A 174 -6.07 1.14 29.09
N MET A 175 -7.21 0.54 28.70
CA MET A 175 -8.09 -0.29 29.54
C MET A 175 -8.35 0.27 30.95
N ASN A 176 -8.72 1.56 31.03
CA ASN A 176 -9.01 2.28 32.28
C ASN A 176 -7.84 2.30 33.29
N SER A 177 -6.60 2.13 32.82
CA SER A 177 -5.40 2.29 33.65
C SER A 177 -5.35 3.67 34.30
N GLN A 178 -4.84 3.74 35.53
CA GLN A 178 -4.58 5.01 36.21
C GLN A 178 -3.31 5.70 35.67
N PHE A 179 -2.50 4.99 34.88
CA PHE A 179 -1.26 5.49 34.31
C PHE A 179 -1.43 5.82 32.83
N THR A 180 -0.84 6.94 32.42
CA THR A 180 -0.73 7.30 31.01
C THR A 180 0.39 6.49 30.34
N THR A 181 0.15 6.06 29.12
CA THR A 181 1.13 5.40 28.24
C THR A 181 1.19 6.15 26.91
N ASN A 182 2.00 5.68 25.97
CA ASN A 182 1.97 6.12 24.59
C ASN A 182 1.63 4.96 23.64
N LEU A 183 1.26 5.29 22.40
CA LEU A 183 0.81 4.31 21.41
C LEU A 183 1.89 3.26 21.10
N HIS A 184 3.15 3.66 21.07
CA HIS A 184 4.29 2.77 20.83
C HIS A 184 4.42 1.73 21.96
N SER A 185 4.54 2.19 23.22
CA SER A 185 4.64 1.30 24.38
C SER A 185 3.43 0.39 24.56
N LEU A 186 2.23 0.90 24.23
CA LEU A 186 1.02 0.10 24.24
C LEU A 186 1.12 -1.07 23.26
N TRP A 187 1.59 -0.81 22.05
CA TRP A 187 1.68 -1.83 21.02
C TRP A 187 2.77 -2.87 21.33
N ASP A 188 3.96 -2.40 21.70
CA ASP A 188 5.11 -3.27 21.99
C ASP A 188 4.87 -4.17 23.19
N THR A 189 4.23 -3.63 24.23
CA THR A 189 4.21 -4.26 25.56
C THR A 189 2.81 -4.37 26.12
N GLY A 190 2.06 -3.26 26.16
CA GLY A 190 0.80 -3.18 26.91
C GLY A 190 -0.27 -4.16 26.41
N ALA A 191 -0.52 -4.20 25.10
CA ALA A 191 -1.52 -5.06 24.49
C ALA A 191 -1.15 -6.56 24.63
N ILE A 192 0.12 -6.90 24.42
CA ILE A 192 0.63 -8.27 24.52
C ILE A 192 0.52 -8.76 25.97
N ASN A 193 1.01 -7.98 26.94
CA ASN A 193 0.99 -8.36 28.35
C ASN A 193 -0.44 -8.43 28.91
N SER A 194 -1.33 -7.55 28.44
CA SER A 194 -2.75 -7.60 28.82
C SER A 194 -3.43 -8.87 28.31
N ARG A 195 -3.19 -9.25 27.05
CA ARG A 195 -3.71 -10.50 26.51
C ARG A 195 -3.11 -11.71 27.21
N LEU A 196 -1.79 -11.70 27.44
CA LEU A 196 -1.08 -12.77 28.14
C LEU A 196 -1.63 -12.99 29.57
N SER A 197 -1.84 -11.91 30.33
CA SER A 197 -2.34 -12.02 31.70
C SER A 197 -3.80 -12.45 31.75
N ARG A 198 -4.66 -11.86 30.91
CA ARG A 198 -6.10 -12.10 30.92
C ARG A 198 -6.48 -13.48 30.35
N ASP A 199 -5.90 -13.84 29.21
CA ASP A 199 -6.35 -14.99 28.42
C ASP A 199 -5.45 -16.23 28.64
N PHE A 200 -4.21 -16.04 29.11
CA PHE A 200 -3.20 -17.11 29.23
C PHE A 200 -2.56 -17.22 30.61
N LYS A 201 -3.16 -16.63 31.66
CA LYS A 201 -2.69 -16.71 33.06
C LYS A 201 -1.23 -16.30 33.24
N SER A 202 -0.75 -15.36 32.43
CA SER A 202 0.65 -14.93 32.41
C SER A 202 1.65 -16.01 31.97
N ASP A 203 1.19 -17.13 31.39
CA ASP A 203 2.04 -18.22 30.91
C ASP A 203 2.37 -18.04 29.42
N ILE A 204 3.63 -17.70 29.16
CA ILE A 204 4.17 -17.47 27.81
C ILE A 204 4.09 -18.74 26.94
N ASN A 205 4.18 -19.93 27.54
CA ASN A 205 4.16 -21.20 26.81
C ASN A 205 2.74 -21.53 26.36
N LEU A 206 1.72 -21.22 27.17
CA LEU A 206 0.32 -21.34 26.76
C LEU A 206 0.03 -20.40 25.59
N TYR A 207 0.52 -19.15 25.67
CA TYR A 207 0.30 -18.19 24.59
C TYR A 207 1.06 -18.59 23.31
N TYR A 208 2.33 -19.03 23.43
CA TYR A 208 3.09 -19.59 22.32
C TYR A 208 2.36 -20.77 21.67
N THR A 209 1.87 -21.73 22.46
CA THR A 209 1.17 -22.91 21.94
C THR A 209 -0.09 -22.50 21.18
N HIS A 210 -0.85 -21.54 21.71
CA HIS A 210 -2.00 -20.97 21.02
C HIS A 210 -1.62 -20.34 19.69
N LEU A 211 -0.59 -19.49 19.64
CA LEU A 211 -0.11 -18.85 18.41
C LEU A 211 0.43 -19.88 17.41
N HIS A 212 1.21 -20.85 17.89
CA HIS A 212 1.77 -21.92 17.07
C HIS A 212 0.66 -22.76 16.44
N THR A 213 -0.36 -23.15 17.22
CA THR A 213 -1.54 -23.86 16.72
C THR A 213 -2.32 -22.99 15.73
N LEU A 214 -2.57 -21.72 16.03
CA LEU A 214 -3.30 -20.81 15.15
C LEU A 214 -2.60 -20.62 13.78
N MET A 215 -1.27 -20.64 13.78
CA MET A 215 -0.50 -20.55 12.54
C MET A 215 -0.25 -21.92 11.86
N ALA A 216 -0.44 -23.03 12.57
CA ALA A 216 -0.28 -24.39 12.05
C ALA A 216 -1.61 -24.99 11.56
N SER A 217 -2.73 -24.58 12.16
CA SER A 217 -4.01 -24.65 11.49
C SER A 217 -3.87 -23.84 10.21
N SER A 218 -4.09 -24.46 9.05
CA SER A 218 -4.55 -23.71 7.89
C SER A 218 -5.65 -22.81 8.41
N ILE A 219 -5.47 -21.49 8.34
CA ILE A 219 -6.60 -20.61 8.58
C ILE A 219 -7.65 -21.12 7.60
N ASP A 220 -8.76 -21.62 8.12
CA ASP A 220 -9.81 -22.14 7.27
C ASP A 220 -10.23 -20.95 6.41
N GLU A 221 -9.83 -21.00 5.13
CA GLU A 221 -9.96 -19.90 4.20
C GLU A 221 -11.44 -19.57 3.95
N SER A 222 -12.33 -20.49 4.32
CA SER A 222 -13.77 -20.29 4.32
C SER A 222 -14.28 -19.44 5.47
N THR A 223 -13.55 -19.28 6.58
CA THR A 223 -14.04 -18.53 7.76
C THR A 223 -14.27 -17.05 7.46
N ILE A 224 -15.32 -16.49 8.07
CA ILE A 224 -15.66 -15.08 7.89
C ILE A 224 -14.51 -14.16 8.33
N GLU A 225 -13.80 -14.50 9.41
CA GLU A 225 -12.67 -13.72 9.91
C GLU A 225 -11.50 -13.70 8.93
N TYR A 226 -11.20 -14.83 8.27
CA TYR A 226 -10.18 -14.88 7.23
C TYR A 226 -10.58 -14.05 6.02
N GLN A 227 -11.79 -14.27 5.50
CA GLN A 227 -12.28 -13.52 4.34
C GLN A 227 -12.30 -12.01 4.61
N GLN A 228 -12.67 -11.57 5.82
CA GLN A 228 -12.61 -10.16 6.24
C GLN A 228 -11.18 -9.63 6.31
N SER A 229 -10.25 -10.39 6.90
CA SER A 229 -8.84 -10.03 6.99
C SER A 229 -8.19 -9.93 5.61
N ALA A 230 -8.50 -10.89 4.73
CA ALA A 230 -8.07 -10.90 3.33
C ALA A 230 -8.63 -9.69 2.57
N TRP A 231 -9.92 -9.37 2.75
CA TRP A 231 -10.56 -8.20 2.16
C TRP A 231 -9.92 -6.88 2.61
N GLU A 232 -9.66 -6.70 3.91
CA GLU A 232 -9.03 -5.50 4.44
C GLU A 232 -7.55 -5.37 4.02
N ARG A 233 -6.80 -6.49 3.99
CA ARG A 233 -5.44 -6.52 3.42
C ARG A 233 -5.46 -6.08 1.96
N PHE A 234 -6.38 -6.62 1.18
CA PHE A 234 -6.51 -6.29 -0.24
C PHE A 234 -6.87 -4.82 -0.47
N LYS A 235 -7.85 -4.30 0.29
CA LYS A 235 -8.26 -2.89 0.25
C LYS A 235 -7.09 -1.94 0.55
N LYS A 236 -6.25 -2.26 1.54
CA LYS A 236 -5.04 -1.50 1.84
C LYS A 236 -4.02 -1.58 0.70
N ASN A 237 -3.86 -2.75 0.09
CA ASN A 237 -2.94 -2.97 -1.03
C ASN A 237 -3.34 -2.13 -2.26
N ILE A 238 -4.58 -2.26 -2.75
CA ILE A 238 -5.09 -1.43 -3.86
C ILE A 238 -4.88 0.05 -3.57
N ASN A 239 -5.19 0.49 -2.35
CA ASN A 239 -5.05 1.89 -2.00
C ASN A 239 -3.59 2.36 -2.11
N CYS A 240 -2.64 1.58 -1.57
CA CYS A 240 -1.22 1.89 -1.67
C CYS A 240 -0.74 1.92 -3.13
N GLN A 241 -1.09 0.89 -3.91
CA GLN A 241 -0.71 0.76 -5.30
C GLN A 241 -1.23 1.90 -6.17
N LEU A 242 -2.52 2.27 -6.01
CA LEU A 242 -3.12 3.35 -6.79
C LEU A 242 -2.56 4.73 -6.41
N ASN A 243 -2.21 4.99 -5.15
CA ASN A 243 -1.62 6.29 -4.77
C ASN A 243 -0.18 6.46 -5.27
N ASN A 244 0.53 5.35 -5.49
CA ASN A 244 1.94 5.36 -5.87
C ASN A 244 2.19 5.09 -7.36
N VAL A 245 1.14 4.90 -8.16
CA VAL A 245 1.27 4.58 -9.59
C VAL A 245 1.79 5.77 -10.40
N ASN A 246 2.78 5.50 -11.24
CA ASN A 246 3.38 6.44 -12.18
C ASN A 246 3.83 5.70 -13.44
N THR A 247 4.38 6.43 -14.42
CA THR A 247 4.80 5.86 -15.71
C THR A 247 5.93 4.83 -15.60
N SER A 248 6.80 4.90 -14.59
CA SER A 248 7.95 4.00 -14.47
C SER A 248 7.64 2.71 -13.72
N ASN A 249 6.68 2.72 -12.79
CA ASN A 249 6.30 1.54 -12.00
C ASN A 249 4.98 0.87 -12.41
N LEU A 250 4.29 1.40 -13.43
CA LEU A 250 2.99 0.91 -13.89
C LEU A 250 2.98 -0.61 -14.16
N SER A 251 4.01 -1.13 -14.83
CA SER A 251 4.11 -2.56 -15.15
C SER A 251 4.28 -3.46 -13.92
N LEU A 252 4.99 -2.99 -12.88
CA LEU A 252 5.14 -3.70 -11.61
C LEU A 252 3.82 -3.71 -10.84
N ILE A 253 3.16 -2.56 -10.75
CA ILE A 253 1.87 -2.41 -10.08
C ILE A 253 0.80 -3.29 -10.73
N ILE A 254 0.77 -3.36 -12.07
CA ILE A 254 -0.14 -4.25 -12.79
C ILE A 254 0.07 -5.71 -12.36
N ARG A 255 1.34 -6.17 -12.32
CA ARG A 255 1.65 -7.55 -11.91
C ARG A 255 1.21 -7.81 -10.48
N GLU A 256 1.54 -6.92 -9.54
CA GLU A 256 1.17 -7.06 -8.13
C GLU A 256 -0.35 -6.97 -7.90
N LEU A 257 -1.07 -6.18 -8.71
CA LEU A 257 -2.53 -6.15 -8.68
C LEU A 257 -3.10 -7.52 -9.05
N PHE A 258 -2.61 -8.13 -10.13
CA PHE A 258 -3.03 -9.48 -10.57
C PHE A 258 -2.54 -10.61 -9.66
N HIS A 259 -1.59 -10.35 -8.75
CA HIS A 259 -1.23 -11.31 -7.71
C HIS A 259 -2.37 -11.54 -6.71
N ASN A 260 -3.34 -10.64 -6.64
CA ASN A 260 -4.47 -10.70 -5.72
C ASN A 260 -5.80 -10.82 -6.50
N ASN A 261 -6.83 -11.42 -5.90
CA ASN A 261 -8.12 -11.63 -6.57
C ASN A 261 -8.91 -10.31 -6.79
N ILE A 262 -8.62 -9.63 -7.90
CA ILE A 262 -9.30 -8.37 -8.26
C ILE A 262 -10.79 -8.59 -8.54
N ILE A 263 -11.21 -9.77 -9.03
CA ILE A 263 -12.61 -10.02 -9.42
C ILE A 263 -13.56 -9.84 -8.22
N ARG A 264 -13.21 -10.45 -7.09
CA ARG A 264 -13.99 -10.35 -5.84
C ARG A 264 -14.19 -8.90 -5.40
N SER A 265 -13.14 -8.10 -5.62
CA SER A 265 -13.04 -6.72 -5.18
C SER A 265 -13.24 -5.68 -6.29
N CYS A 266 -13.85 -6.09 -7.41
CA CYS A 266 -13.96 -5.24 -8.59
C CYS A 266 -14.61 -3.88 -8.29
N GLY A 267 -15.59 -3.86 -7.38
CA GLY A 267 -16.19 -2.63 -6.85
C GLY A 267 -15.19 -1.75 -6.10
N LEU A 268 -14.38 -2.32 -5.19
CA LEU A 268 -13.34 -1.58 -4.48
C LEU A 268 -12.33 -0.95 -5.44
N PHE A 269 -11.85 -1.71 -6.44
CA PHE A 269 -10.93 -1.19 -7.44
C PHE A 269 -11.57 -0.03 -8.23
N ALA A 270 -12.74 -0.27 -8.82
CA ALA A 270 -13.46 0.71 -9.64
C ALA A 270 -13.78 1.98 -8.86
N HIS A 271 -14.21 1.86 -7.61
CA HIS A 271 -14.49 3.02 -6.76
C HIS A 271 -13.20 3.73 -6.34
N ARG A 272 -12.16 2.99 -5.95
CA ARG A 272 -10.92 3.59 -5.44
C ARG A 272 -10.19 4.35 -6.54
N ILE A 273 -10.08 3.81 -7.76
CA ILE A 273 -9.37 4.47 -8.84
C ILE A 273 -10.01 5.81 -9.22
N ILE A 274 -11.34 5.90 -9.22
CA ILE A 274 -12.06 7.17 -9.43
C ILE A 274 -11.75 8.16 -8.31
N ARG A 275 -11.74 7.71 -7.04
CA ARG A 275 -11.40 8.58 -5.89
C ARG A 275 -9.96 9.09 -5.94
N VAL A 276 -9.00 8.24 -6.27
CA VAL A 276 -7.59 8.66 -6.39
C VAL A 276 -7.42 9.60 -7.59
N GLN A 277 -8.10 9.35 -8.70
CA GLN A 277 -8.07 10.24 -9.86
C GLN A 277 -8.63 11.63 -9.54
N ILE A 278 -9.76 11.71 -8.84
CA ILE A 278 -10.33 12.99 -8.39
C ILE A 278 -9.35 13.75 -7.47
N ALA A 279 -8.67 13.03 -6.56
CA ALA A 279 -7.68 13.63 -5.68
C ALA A 279 -6.38 14.05 -6.40
N SER A 280 -6.06 13.42 -7.53
CA SER A 280 -4.84 13.71 -8.30
C SER A 280 -5.07 13.62 -9.81
N PRO A 281 -5.76 14.62 -10.42
CA PRO A 281 -6.13 14.58 -11.84
C PRO A 281 -4.94 14.60 -12.80
N PHE A 282 -3.78 15.06 -12.34
CA PHE A 282 -2.55 15.07 -13.15
C PHE A 282 -2.14 13.67 -13.65
N TYR A 283 -2.41 12.62 -12.87
CA TYR A 283 -2.06 11.24 -13.22
C TYR A 283 -3.17 10.50 -13.98
N THR A 284 -4.23 11.20 -14.42
CA THR A 284 -5.35 10.59 -15.18
C THR A 284 -4.92 9.72 -16.37
N PRO A 285 -3.93 10.11 -17.19
CA PRO A 285 -3.43 9.25 -18.28
C PRO A 285 -2.89 7.90 -17.78
N VAL A 286 -2.20 7.91 -16.63
CA VAL A 286 -1.61 6.71 -16.00
C VAL A 286 -2.71 5.80 -15.47
N TYR A 287 -3.73 6.36 -14.79
CA TYR A 287 -4.88 5.59 -14.33
C TYR A 287 -5.65 4.98 -15.51
N ALA A 288 -5.84 5.71 -16.61
CA ALA A 288 -6.50 5.18 -17.79
C ALA A 288 -5.70 4.04 -18.45
N ALA A 289 -4.38 4.15 -18.50
CA ALA A 289 -3.52 3.08 -18.99
C ALA A 289 -3.61 1.83 -18.09
N LEU A 290 -3.63 2.00 -16.77
CA LEU A 290 -3.84 0.91 -15.82
C LEU A 290 -5.17 0.18 -16.06
N VAL A 291 -6.28 0.93 -16.19
CA VAL A 291 -7.59 0.34 -16.46
C VAL A 291 -7.61 -0.34 -17.83
N SER A 292 -6.93 0.22 -18.84
CA SER A 292 -6.85 -0.37 -20.18
C SER A 292 -6.27 -1.78 -20.14
N VAL A 293 -5.15 -1.96 -19.43
CA VAL A 293 -4.52 -3.29 -19.25
C VAL A 293 -5.41 -4.26 -18.47
N ILE A 294 -6.13 -3.77 -17.46
CA ILE A 294 -7.05 -4.63 -16.70
C ILE A 294 -8.26 -5.02 -17.56
N ASN A 295 -8.76 -4.11 -18.39
CA ASN A 295 -9.94 -4.28 -19.22
C ASN A 295 -9.74 -5.32 -20.33
N THR A 296 -8.53 -5.49 -20.85
CA THR A 296 -8.26 -6.55 -21.86
C THR A 296 -8.35 -7.95 -21.28
N MET A 297 -7.94 -8.12 -20.02
CA MET A 297 -8.00 -9.42 -19.33
C MET A 297 -9.34 -9.66 -18.64
N LEU A 298 -9.94 -8.62 -18.08
CA LEU A 298 -11.15 -8.66 -17.24
C LEU A 298 -12.09 -7.50 -17.61
N SER A 299 -12.76 -7.62 -18.76
CA SER A 299 -13.62 -6.56 -19.33
C SER A 299 -14.73 -6.08 -18.40
N LYS A 300 -15.26 -6.96 -17.54
CA LYS A 300 -16.28 -6.63 -16.53
C LYS A 300 -15.80 -5.55 -15.54
N ILE A 301 -14.49 -5.49 -15.25
CA ILE A 301 -13.93 -4.45 -14.36
C ILE A 301 -13.90 -3.10 -15.08
N GLY A 302 -13.50 -3.09 -16.36
CA GLY A 302 -13.54 -1.89 -17.19
C GLY A 302 -14.97 -1.37 -17.35
N GLU A 303 -15.93 -2.27 -17.59
CA GLU A 303 -17.36 -1.95 -17.67
C GLU A 303 -17.86 -1.30 -16.37
N LEU A 304 -17.59 -1.93 -15.23
CA LEU A 304 -18.01 -1.43 -13.93
C LEU A 304 -17.40 -0.05 -13.63
N THR A 305 -16.09 0.12 -13.91
CA THR A 305 -15.40 1.39 -13.72
C THR A 305 -16.00 2.49 -14.59
N ALA A 306 -16.32 2.20 -15.84
CA ALA A 306 -16.99 3.14 -16.73
C ALA A 306 -18.40 3.52 -16.27
N LYS A 307 -19.23 2.55 -15.83
CA LYS A 307 -20.57 2.82 -15.27
C LYS A 307 -20.51 3.71 -14.03
N TYR A 308 -19.57 3.46 -13.12
CA TYR A 308 -19.35 4.34 -11.96
C TYR A 308 -18.92 5.74 -12.38
N LEU A 309 -18.05 5.86 -13.39
CA LEU A 309 -17.54 7.13 -13.87
C LEU A 309 -18.64 7.98 -14.53
N ILE A 310 -19.46 7.38 -15.41
CA ILE A 310 -20.62 8.03 -16.05
C ILE A 310 -21.64 8.47 -14.98
N SER A 311 -21.90 7.60 -14.00
CA SER A 311 -22.82 7.90 -12.90
C SER A 311 -22.29 9.04 -12.03
N SER A 312 -20.97 9.05 -11.76
CA SER A 312 -20.33 10.13 -11.00
C SER A 312 -20.40 11.45 -11.76
N PHE A 313 -20.12 11.45 -13.07
CA PHE A 313 -20.24 12.63 -13.93
C PHE A 313 -21.64 13.24 -13.85
N ARG A 314 -22.69 12.44 -14.09
CA ARG A 314 -24.09 12.93 -14.04
C ARG A 314 -24.45 13.52 -12.69
N ARG A 315 -24.09 12.84 -11.60
CA ARG A 315 -24.36 13.35 -10.26
C ARG A 315 -23.66 14.68 -10.02
N THR A 316 -22.37 14.77 -10.33
CA THR A 316 -21.59 16.01 -10.14
C THR A 316 -22.06 17.16 -11.03
N TYR A 317 -22.57 16.84 -12.23
CA TYR A 317 -23.19 17.82 -13.13
C TYR A 317 -24.51 18.35 -12.57
N GLN A 318 -25.37 17.47 -12.04
CA GLN A 318 -26.63 17.87 -11.39
C GLN A 318 -26.39 18.68 -10.11
N GLU A 319 -25.34 18.36 -9.36
CA GLU A 319 -24.95 19.06 -8.13
C GLU A 319 -24.21 20.40 -8.40
N ASN A 320 -23.91 20.71 -9.66
CA ASN A 320 -23.08 21.86 -10.06
C ASN A 320 -21.67 21.88 -9.44
N ASP A 321 -21.09 20.71 -9.16
CA ASP A 321 -19.72 20.59 -8.66
C ASP A 321 -18.71 20.60 -9.83
N LYS A 322 -18.21 21.80 -10.14
CA LYS A 322 -17.30 22.03 -11.26
C LYS A 322 -16.01 21.21 -11.19
N THR A 323 -15.40 21.10 -10.00
CA THR A 323 -14.08 20.47 -9.84
C THR A 323 -14.16 18.97 -10.09
N ASN A 324 -15.15 18.31 -9.47
CA ASN A 324 -15.34 16.87 -9.65
C ASN A 324 -15.91 16.52 -11.02
N CYS A 325 -16.74 17.39 -11.59
CA CYS A 325 -17.23 17.23 -12.96
C CYS A 325 -16.09 17.32 -13.98
N LEU A 326 -15.15 18.26 -13.82
CA LEU A 326 -13.97 18.36 -14.67
C LEU A 326 -13.07 17.12 -14.54
N ALA A 327 -12.84 16.65 -13.32
CA ALA A 327 -12.02 15.45 -13.08
C ALA A 327 -12.62 14.20 -13.74
N THR A 328 -13.92 13.97 -13.56
CA THR A 328 -14.63 12.82 -14.15
C THR A 328 -14.66 12.90 -15.68
N THR A 329 -14.93 14.08 -16.24
CA THR A 329 -14.93 14.34 -17.68
C THR A 329 -13.55 14.10 -18.30
N THR A 330 -12.49 14.59 -17.64
CA THR A 330 -11.09 14.33 -18.04
C THR A 330 -10.81 12.83 -18.09
N PHE A 331 -11.28 12.08 -17.09
CA PHE A 331 -11.06 10.64 -17.02
C PHE A 331 -11.80 9.88 -18.12
N ILE A 332 -13.04 10.27 -18.44
CA ILE A 332 -13.79 9.71 -19.58
C ILE A 332 -13.05 9.97 -20.89
N GLY A 333 -12.47 11.17 -21.06
CA GLY A 333 -11.70 11.52 -22.26
C GLY A 333 -10.52 10.58 -22.47
N HIS A 334 -9.79 10.26 -21.39
CA HIS A 334 -8.71 9.29 -21.46
C HIS A 334 -9.18 7.84 -21.67
N PHE A 335 -10.37 7.45 -21.18
CA PHE A 335 -10.94 6.13 -21.49
C PHE A 335 -11.27 5.97 -22.98
N VAL A 336 -11.74 7.04 -23.63
CA VAL A 336 -11.96 7.06 -25.09
C VAL A 336 -10.62 6.99 -25.83
N ASN A 337 -9.61 7.72 -25.36
CA ASN A 337 -8.27 7.66 -25.98
C ASN A 337 -7.61 6.28 -25.88
N GLN A 338 -7.84 5.55 -24.78
CA GLN A 338 -7.36 4.19 -24.55
C GLN A 338 -8.28 3.11 -25.15
N ASN A 339 -9.31 3.49 -25.93
CA ASN A 339 -10.34 2.62 -26.51
C ASN A 339 -11.09 1.71 -25.51
N ILE A 340 -11.15 2.10 -24.23
CA ILE A 340 -12.00 1.41 -23.23
C ILE A 340 -13.46 1.75 -23.50
N LEU A 341 -13.75 3.01 -23.81
CA LEU A 341 -15.09 3.49 -24.17
C LEU A 341 -15.15 3.87 -25.65
N HIS A 342 -16.26 3.51 -26.27
CA HIS A 342 -16.49 3.88 -27.66
C HIS A 342 -16.62 5.40 -27.83
N ASN A 343 -16.12 5.93 -28.96
CA ASN A 343 -16.12 7.35 -29.28
C ASN A 343 -17.53 7.98 -29.39
N MET A 344 -18.57 7.17 -29.61
CA MET A 344 -19.96 7.63 -29.58
C MET A 344 -20.36 8.24 -28.23
N LEU A 345 -19.83 7.71 -27.12
CA LEU A 345 -20.09 8.29 -25.80
C LEU A 345 -19.50 9.70 -25.68
N ALA A 346 -18.27 9.91 -26.18
CA ALA A 346 -17.66 11.23 -26.20
C ALA A 346 -18.49 12.22 -27.04
N LEU A 347 -18.95 11.84 -28.22
CA LEU A 347 -19.85 12.69 -29.01
C LEU A 347 -21.17 12.97 -28.28
N GLY A 348 -21.78 11.96 -27.65
CA GLY A 348 -22.99 12.12 -26.85
C GLY A 348 -22.81 13.08 -25.68
N MET A 349 -21.67 13.03 -24.99
CA MET A 349 -21.32 13.98 -23.93
C MET A 349 -21.18 15.41 -24.44
N LEU A 350 -20.51 15.61 -25.58
CA LEU A 350 -20.34 16.94 -26.19
C LEU A 350 -21.71 17.53 -26.56
N VAL A 351 -22.57 16.74 -27.19
CA VAL A 351 -23.94 17.18 -27.52
C VAL A 351 -24.72 17.52 -26.27
N PHE A 352 -24.67 16.67 -25.23
CA PHE A 352 -25.35 16.90 -23.96
C PHE A 352 -24.92 18.21 -23.26
N LEU A 353 -23.62 18.53 -23.26
CA LEU A 353 -23.11 19.78 -22.68
C LEU A 353 -23.55 21.04 -23.44
N LEU A 354 -23.82 20.90 -24.75
CA LEU A 354 -24.27 21.96 -25.66
C LEU A 354 -25.78 22.13 -25.77
N GLU A 355 -26.60 21.18 -25.30
CA GLU A 355 -28.06 21.28 -25.40
C GLU A 355 -28.60 22.54 -24.68
N ASN A 356 -28.06 22.83 -23.49
CA ASN A 356 -28.37 24.03 -22.71
C ASN A 356 -27.07 24.72 -22.29
N PRO A 357 -26.48 25.57 -23.17
CA PRO A 357 -25.14 26.10 -22.98
C PRO A 357 -25.12 27.10 -21.82
N THR A 358 -24.33 26.79 -20.80
CA THR A 358 -23.95 27.69 -19.70
C THR A 358 -22.45 27.95 -19.78
N ASP A 359 -21.96 29.02 -19.14
CA ASP A 359 -20.51 29.26 -19.10
C ASP A 359 -19.73 28.04 -18.54
N ASN A 360 -20.28 27.37 -17.53
CA ASN A 360 -19.68 26.16 -16.96
C ASN A 360 -19.74 24.95 -17.89
N SER A 361 -20.86 24.71 -18.58
CA SER A 361 -20.98 23.56 -19.48
C SER A 361 -20.07 23.70 -20.70
N VAL A 362 -19.94 24.93 -21.22
CA VAL A 362 -19.02 25.25 -22.32
C VAL A 362 -17.56 25.12 -21.88
N GLU A 363 -17.20 25.55 -20.67
CA GLU A 363 -15.86 25.34 -20.14
C GLU A 363 -15.50 23.85 -20.00
N LEU A 364 -16.41 23.05 -19.43
CA LEU A 364 -16.24 21.60 -19.32
C LEU A 364 -16.07 20.94 -20.69
N GLU A 365 -16.85 21.39 -21.67
CA GLU A 365 -16.77 20.90 -23.04
C GLU A 365 -15.43 21.22 -23.71
N ILE A 366 -14.94 22.44 -23.54
CA ILE A 366 -13.63 22.85 -24.08
C ILE A 366 -12.52 21.99 -23.48
N GLU A 367 -12.54 21.75 -22.17
CA GLU A 367 -11.56 20.89 -21.52
C GLU A 367 -11.69 19.43 -21.98
N PHE A 368 -12.91 18.92 -22.14
CA PHE A 368 -13.14 17.57 -22.67
C PHE A 368 -12.62 17.40 -24.10
N LEU A 369 -12.85 18.39 -24.97
CA LEU A 369 -12.35 18.42 -26.35
C LEU A 369 -10.83 18.48 -26.40
N LYS A 370 -10.16 19.19 -25.48
CA LYS A 370 -8.69 19.17 -25.41
C LYS A 370 -8.16 17.76 -25.15
N MET A 371 -8.86 16.94 -24.36
CA MET A 371 -8.42 15.59 -24.01
C MET A 371 -8.66 14.57 -25.12
N CYS A 372 -9.86 14.53 -25.71
CA CYS A 372 -10.26 13.50 -26.68
C CYS A 372 -10.34 13.98 -28.14
N GLY A 373 -10.17 15.28 -28.40
CA GLY A 373 -10.37 15.88 -29.71
C GLY A 373 -9.48 15.32 -30.81
N LYS A 374 -8.23 14.96 -30.48
CA LYS A 374 -7.32 14.29 -31.44
C LYS A 374 -7.85 12.93 -31.89
N LYS A 375 -8.38 12.12 -30.96
CA LYS A 375 -8.97 10.81 -31.27
C LYS A 375 -10.25 10.97 -32.08
N LEU A 376 -11.13 11.91 -31.69
CA LEU A 376 -12.35 12.20 -32.42
C LEU A 376 -12.09 12.71 -33.84
N SER A 377 -11.04 13.53 -34.05
CA SER A 377 -10.65 13.99 -35.38
C SER A 377 -10.23 12.86 -36.32
N GLN A 378 -9.69 11.76 -35.78
CA GLN A 378 -9.28 10.59 -36.58
C GLN A 378 -10.44 9.62 -36.84
N VAL A 379 -11.30 9.41 -35.85
CA VAL A 379 -12.35 8.37 -35.93
C VAL A 379 -13.69 8.92 -36.42
N SER A 380 -14.04 10.16 -36.07
CA SER A 380 -15.34 10.78 -36.40
C SER A 380 -15.22 12.28 -36.69
N PRO A 381 -14.57 12.67 -37.82
CA PRO A 381 -14.35 14.08 -38.17
C PRO A 381 -15.66 14.86 -38.33
N HIS A 382 -16.68 14.27 -38.98
CA HIS A 382 -17.98 14.94 -39.17
C HIS A 382 -18.71 15.27 -37.86
N GLY A 383 -18.62 14.37 -36.86
CA GLY A 383 -19.20 14.62 -35.54
C GLY A 383 -18.49 15.79 -34.84
N LEU A 384 -17.16 15.83 -34.93
CA LEU A 384 -16.34 16.90 -34.37
C LEU A 384 -16.62 18.25 -35.05
N ASP A 385 -16.76 18.27 -36.38
CA ASP A 385 -17.10 19.48 -37.16
C ASP A 385 -18.46 20.05 -36.76
N SER A 386 -19.43 19.18 -36.46
CA SER A 386 -20.74 19.59 -35.96
C SER A 386 -20.64 20.31 -34.61
N VAL A 387 -19.82 19.78 -33.69
CA VAL A 387 -19.56 20.39 -32.36
C VAL A 387 -18.89 21.77 -32.52
N PHE A 388 -17.84 21.86 -33.33
CA PHE A 388 -17.18 23.15 -33.62
C PHE A 388 -18.13 24.16 -34.28
N SER A 389 -19.05 23.70 -35.13
CA SER A 389 -20.06 24.56 -35.75
C SER A 389 -21.04 25.13 -34.72
N THR A 390 -21.44 24.34 -33.71
CA THR A 390 -22.29 24.82 -32.61
C THR A 390 -21.55 25.83 -31.73
N LEU A 391 -20.30 25.54 -31.35
CA LEU A 391 -19.47 26.47 -30.58
C LEU A 391 -19.26 27.81 -31.32
N LYS A 392 -19.09 27.77 -32.64
CA LYS A 392 -19.01 28.98 -33.47
C LYS A 392 -20.31 29.80 -33.44
N LYS A 393 -21.48 29.13 -33.49
CA LYS A 393 -22.79 29.81 -33.38
C LYS A 393 -22.94 30.49 -32.02
N LEU A 394 -22.52 29.83 -30.93
CA LEU A 394 -22.55 30.40 -29.59
C LEU A 394 -21.65 31.64 -29.44
N LEU A 395 -20.46 31.61 -30.05
CA LEU A 395 -19.56 32.76 -30.07
C LEU A 395 -20.20 33.99 -30.74
N HIS A 396 -20.92 33.80 -31.85
CA HIS A 396 -21.59 34.89 -32.56
C HIS A 396 -22.83 35.44 -31.83
N GLN A 397 -23.54 34.61 -31.07
CA GLN A 397 -24.76 35.01 -30.35
C GLN A 397 -24.47 35.88 -29.11
N SER A 398 -23.21 36.02 -28.69
CA SER A 398 -22.76 36.94 -27.61
C SER A 398 -23.45 36.75 -26.25
N THR A 399 -24.03 35.57 -25.99
CA THR A 399 -24.71 35.25 -24.72
C THR A 399 -23.74 34.84 -23.61
N LEU A 400 -22.52 34.44 -23.96
CA LEU A 400 -21.49 33.94 -23.05
C LEU A 400 -20.59 35.05 -22.51
N ASN A 401 -19.98 34.82 -21.36
CA ASN A 401 -19.03 35.77 -20.78
C ASN A 401 -17.73 35.86 -21.62
N LYS A 402 -16.95 36.94 -21.45
CA LYS A 402 -15.70 37.17 -22.20
C LYS A 402 -14.65 36.08 -21.99
N HIS A 403 -14.62 35.47 -20.80
CA HIS A 403 -13.66 34.40 -20.48
C HIS A 403 -13.97 33.13 -21.28
N THR A 404 -15.24 32.71 -21.32
CA THR A 404 -15.73 31.58 -22.11
C THR A 404 -15.50 31.82 -23.60
N GLN A 405 -15.75 33.04 -24.10
CA GLN A 405 -15.47 33.40 -25.50
C GLN A 405 -13.98 33.22 -25.85
N PHE A 406 -13.07 33.70 -24.99
CA PHE A 406 -11.64 33.53 -25.17
C PHE A 406 -11.22 32.05 -25.15
N MET A 407 -11.82 31.22 -24.28
CA MET A 407 -11.55 29.78 -24.25
C MET A 407 -12.00 29.08 -25.54
N ILE A 408 -13.13 29.49 -26.13
CA ILE A 408 -13.59 28.97 -27.43
C ILE A 408 -12.58 29.34 -28.52
N GLU A 409 -12.11 30.59 -28.57
CA GLU A 409 -11.10 31.03 -29.54
C GLU A 409 -9.78 30.25 -29.39
N ALA A 410 -9.33 30.02 -28.16
CA ALA A 410 -8.16 29.19 -27.87
C ALA A 410 -8.36 27.75 -28.34
N LEU A 411 -9.56 27.17 -28.17
CA LEU A 411 -9.88 25.84 -28.68
C LEU A 411 -9.81 25.78 -30.21
N PHE A 412 -10.29 26.80 -30.93
CA PHE A 412 -10.17 26.85 -32.39
C PHE A 412 -8.70 26.89 -32.85
N ALA A 413 -7.81 27.54 -32.10
CA ALA A 413 -6.37 27.49 -32.36
C ALA A 413 -5.82 26.06 -32.19
N ILE A 414 -6.18 25.38 -31.08
CA ILE A 414 -5.79 23.98 -30.83
C ILE A 414 -6.30 23.05 -31.94
N GLY A 415 -7.53 23.25 -32.41
CA GLY A 415 -8.12 22.50 -33.52
C GLY A 415 -7.37 22.69 -34.84
N LYS A 416 -6.96 23.92 -35.17
CA LYS A 416 -6.14 24.22 -36.36
C LYS A 416 -4.77 23.53 -36.30
N ASP A 417 -4.18 23.46 -35.10
CA ASP A 417 -2.92 22.76 -34.86
C ASP A 417 -3.09 21.24 -34.75
N GLN A 418 -4.28 20.69 -35.05
CA GLN A 418 -4.59 19.26 -34.99
C GLN A 418 -4.23 18.63 -33.62
N PHE A 419 -4.42 19.38 -32.54
CA PHE A 419 -4.18 18.92 -31.17
C PHE A 419 -2.73 18.42 -30.95
N LYS A 420 -1.73 19.01 -31.60
CA LYS A 420 -0.30 18.61 -31.44
C LYS A 420 0.16 18.51 -29.98
N ALA A 421 -0.25 19.45 -29.12
CA ALA A 421 0.08 19.47 -27.71
C ALA A 421 -0.65 18.41 -26.86
N ASN A 422 -1.73 17.81 -27.39
CA ASN A 422 -2.57 16.83 -26.71
C ASN A 422 -2.56 15.50 -27.49
N PRO A 423 -1.51 14.67 -27.34
CA PRO A 423 -1.48 13.35 -27.96
C PRO A 423 -2.60 12.45 -27.39
N ILE A 424 -3.07 11.49 -28.20
CA ILE A 424 -4.13 10.54 -27.79
C ILE A 424 -3.66 9.74 -26.56
N ILE A 425 -2.50 9.11 -26.67
CA ILE A 425 -1.83 8.39 -25.57
C ILE A 425 -0.44 9.02 -25.40
N GLN A 426 -0.06 9.31 -24.16
CA GLN A 426 1.28 9.82 -23.85
C GLN A 426 2.33 8.71 -24.05
N LEU A 427 3.57 9.11 -24.37
CA LEU A 427 4.67 8.15 -24.58
C LEU A 427 4.88 7.28 -23.33
N GLY A 428 4.95 5.96 -23.52
CA GLY A 428 5.10 4.98 -22.44
C GLY A 428 3.80 4.49 -21.80
N LEU A 429 2.64 5.01 -22.21
CA LEU A 429 1.32 4.59 -21.70
C LEU A 429 0.50 3.74 -22.68
N ALA A 430 1.02 3.49 -23.88
CA ALA A 430 0.45 2.55 -24.84
C ALA A 430 0.94 1.12 -24.52
N LEU A 431 0.36 0.51 -23.49
CA LEU A 431 0.77 -0.81 -22.99
C LEU A 431 0.04 -1.99 -23.64
N VAL A 432 -0.97 -1.71 -24.45
CA VAL A 432 -1.90 -2.71 -24.98
C VAL A 432 -2.09 -2.48 -26.47
N ASP A 433 -1.90 -3.53 -27.26
CA ASP A 433 -2.18 -3.51 -28.70
C ASP A 433 -3.67 -3.33 -29.00
N GLU A 434 -3.99 -2.56 -30.04
CA GLU A 434 -5.38 -2.24 -30.40
C GLU A 434 -6.22 -3.50 -30.70
N ASN A 435 -5.61 -4.59 -31.18
CA ASN A 435 -6.29 -5.83 -31.55
C ASN A 435 -6.80 -6.65 -30.36
N VAL A 436 -6.25 -6.44 -29.16
CA VAL A 436 -6.65 -7.16 -27.94
C VAL A 436 -7.50 -6.28 -27.01
N GLN A 437 -7.72 -5.03 -27.38
CA GLN A 437 -8.55 -4.11 -26.61
C GLN A 437 -10.04 -4.47 -26.71
N PHE A 438 -10.74 -4.37 -25.59
CA PHE A 438 -12.19 -4.52 -25.55
C PHE A 438 -12.85 -3.16 -25.35
N THR A 439 -13.61 -2.70 -26.34
CA THR A 439 -14.29 -1.41 -26.29
C THR A 439 -15.75 -1.57 -25.86
N HIS A 440 -16.13 -0.86 -24.80
CA HIS A 440 -17.50 -0.84 -24.29
C HIS A 440 -18.37 0.17 -25.03
N MET A 441 -19.51 -0.30 -25.53
CA MET A 441 -20.56 0.53 -26.13
C MET A 441 -21.52 1.00 -25.03
N MET A 442 -21.28 2.21 -24.51
CA MET A 442 -22.09 2.79 -23.43
C MET A 442 -22.70 4.13 -23.83
N THR A 443 -23.79 4.46 -23.17
CA THR A 443 -24.53 5.71 -23.26
C THR A 443 -24.52 6.44 -21.93
N LEU A 444 -24.97 7.70 -21.92
CA LEU A 444 -25.07 8.48 -20.68
C LEU A 444 -26.14 7.95 -19.72
N ASP A 445 -27.08 7.14 -20.20
CA ASP A 445 -28.18 6.59 -19.40
C ASP A 445 -27.83 5.23 -18.76
N ASP A 446 -26.66 4.66 -19.07
CA ASP A 446 -26.17 3.42 -18.48
C ASP A 446 -25.62 3.65 -17.07
N LEU A 447 -26.53 3.90 -16.13
CA LEU A 447 -26.20 4.21 -14.73
C LEU A 447 -25.93 2.96 -13.90
N CYS A 448 -25.10 3.13 -12.88
CA CYS A 448 -24.80 2.09 -11.91
C CYS A 448 -25.93 2.02 -10.87
N GLU A 449 -26.80 1.01 -10.97
CA GLU A 449 -27.93 0.80 -10.04
C GLU A 449 -27.49 0.36 -8.63
N SER A 450 -26.28 -0.18 -8.49
CA SER A 450 -25.83 -0.93 -7.30
C SER A 450 -24.58 -0.31 -6.63
N GLY A 451 -24.56 1.03 -6.55
CA GLY A 451 -23.39 1.82 -6.18
C GLY A 451 -22.64 1.44 -4.87
N PRO A 452 -23.28 1.20 -3.71
CA PRO A 452 -22.56 0.94 -2.46
C PRO A 452 -22.29 -0.55 -2.16
N MET A 453 -23.04 -1.47 -2.77
CA MET A 453 -23.08 -2.86 -2.30
C MET A 453 -21.79 -3.63 -2.61
N PHE A 454 -21.11 -3.29 -3.72
CA PHE A 454 -19.85 -3.90 -4.13
C PHE A 454 -18.61 -3.37 -3.38
N ASN A 455 -18.78 -2.36 -2.52
CA ASN A 455 -17.69 -1.78 -1.71
C ASN A 455 -17.67 -2.32 -0.27
N ILE A 456 -18.67 -3.13 0.10
CA ILE A 456 -18.83 -3.69 1.44
C ILE A 456 -18.42 -5.15 1.38
N PHE A 457 -17.75 -5.62 2.44
CA PHE A 457 -17.42 -7.02 2.59
C PHE A 457 -18.70 -7.87 2.53
N GLN A 458 -18.70 -8.88 1.67
CA GLN A 458 -19.72 -9.91 1.62
C GLN A 458 -19.06 -11.26 1.85
N TYR A 459 -19.69 -12.08 2.67
CA TYR A 459 -19.27 -13.45 2.90
C TYR A 459 -19.53 -14.27 1.64
N ASP A 460 -18.58 -15.11 1.28
CA ASP A 460 -18.63 -15.96 0.10
C ASP A 460 -18.59 -17.43 0.55
N ASP A 461 -19.72 -18.12 0.37
CA ASP A 461 -19.86 -19.55 0.68
C ASP A 461 -18.96 -20.42 -0.22
N GLN A 462 -18.56 -19.93 -1.40
CA GLN A 462 -17.75 -20.63 -2.39
C GLN A 462 -16.33 -20.05 -2.51
N TYR A 463 -15.80 -19.46 -1.43
CA TYR A 463 -14.50 -18.78 -1.39
C TYR A 463 -13.38 -19.57 -2.07
N GLU A 464 -13.20 -20.83 -1.67
CA GLU A 464 -12.11 -21.66 -2.21
C GLU A 464 -12.24 -21.94 -3.71
N GLU A 465 -13.46 -22.14 -4.20
CA GLU A 465 -13.71 -22.42 -5.61
C GLU A 465 -13.39 -21.20 -6.47
N ASN A 466 -13.85 -20.03 -6.01
CA ASN A 466 -13.60 -18.73 -6.65
C ASN A 466 -12.10 -18.37 -6.65
N GLU A 467 -11.38 -18.61 -5.55
CA GLU A 467 -9.93 -18.41 -5.50
C GLU A 467 -9.18 -19.37 -6.43
N LYS A 468 -9.59 -20.65 -6.49
CA LYS A 468 -9.01 -21.63 -7.43
C LYS A 468 -9.28 -21.25 -8.88
N GLU A 469 -10.46 -20.72 -9.20
CA GLU A 469 -10.78 -20.22 -10.54
C GLU A 469 -9.95 -18.99 -10.88
N TYR A 470 -9.84 -18.03 -9.96
CA TYR A 470 -8.98 -16.86 -10.16
C TYR A 470 -7.52 -17.26 -10.36
N GLU A 471 -7.00 -18.24 -9.62
CA GLU A 471 -5.62 -18.71 -9.79
C GLU A 471 -5.38 -19.35 -11.17
N LYS A 472 -6.40 -19.95 -11.79
CA LYS A 472 -6.32 -20.42 -13.19
C LYS A 472 -6.26 -19.24 -14.16
N ILE A 473 -7.07 -18.20 -13.96
CA ILE A 473 -7.08 -16.98 -14.78
C ILE A 473 -5.74 -16.25 -14.63
N ARG A 474 -5.27 -16.06 -13.40
CA ARG A 474 -4.01 -15.42 -13.05
C ARG A 474 -2.82 -16.08 -13.72
N ARG A 475 -2.73 -17.42 -13.72
CA ARG A 475 -1.66 -18.15 -14.41
C ARG A 475 -1.67 -17.89 -15.91
N LYS A 476 -2.85 -17.85 -16.54
CA LYS A 476 -2.96 -17.52 -17.98
C LYS A 476 -2.47 -16.09 -18.27
N ILE A 477 -2.87 -15.13 -17.44
CA ILE A 477 -2.49 -13.72 -17.56
C ILE A 477 -0.97 -13.54 -17.43
N LEU A 478 -0.36 -14.12 -16.39
CA LEU A 478 1.07 -13.96 -16.12
C LEU A 478 1.95 -14.67 -17.14
N VAL A 479 1.57 -15.87 -17.62
CA VAL A 479 2.33 -16.60 -18.65
C VAL A 479 2.27 -15.90 -20.02
N HIS A 480 1.13 -15.29 -20.38
CA HIS A 480 1.04 -14.49 -21.60
C HIS A 480 1.97 -13.28 -21.53
N SER A 481 2.02 -12.59 -20.38
CA SER A 481 2.92 -11.44 -20.19
C SER A 481 4.42 -11.75 -20.23
N SER A 482 4.82 -13.01 -20.01
CA SER A 482 6.23 -13.43 -20.13
C SER A 482 6.64 -13.77 -21.56
N HIS A 483 5.72 -14.26 -22.40
CA HIS A 483 6.03 -14.58 -23.79
C HIS A 483 6.20 -13.33 -24.68
N ASP A 484 5.53 -12.23 -24.34
CA ASP A 484 5.65 -10.97 -25.09
C ASP A 484 7.02 -10.28 -24.94
N LYS A 485 7.82 -10.67 -23.93
CA LYS A 485 9.19 -10.15 -23.74
C LYS A 485 10.24 -10.87 -24.60
N GLU A 486 10.08 -12.16 -24.87
CA GLU A 486 11.04 -12.92 -25.70
C GLU A 486 10.86 -12.64 -27.21
N GLY A 487 9.71 -12.11 -27.62
CA GLY A 487 9.43 -11.77 -29.02
C GLY A 487 10.02 -10.45 -29.50
N ASN A 488 10.34 -9.52 -28.59
CA ASN A 488 10.83 -8.18 -28.93
C ASN A 488 12.36 -8.09 -28.96
N GLU A 489 13.10 -8.95 -28.26
CA GLU A 489 14.58 -8.98 -28.34
C GLU A 489 15.10 -9.58 -29.65
N LYS A 490 14.29 -10.35 -30.39
CA LYS A 490 14.74 -11.02 -31.64
C LYS A 490 14.54 -10.22 -32.93
N LYS A 491 13.93 -9.02 -32.86
CA LYS A 491 13.67 -8.21 -34.08
C LYS A 491 14.64 -7.05 -34.29
N GLU A 492 15.54 -6.75 -33.35
CA GLU A 492 16.54 -5.68 -33.50
C GLU A 492 17.92 -6.18 -33.98
N GLU A 493 18.16 -7.50 -34.10
CA GLU A 493 19.47 -8.05 -34.53
C GLU A 493 19.53 -8.55 -35.99
N GLN A 494 18.48 -8.38 -36.81
CA GLN A 494 18.53 -8.72 -38.24
C GLN A 494 18.22 -7.50 -39.11
N GLY A 495 19.17 -6.55 -39.14
CA GLY A 495 19.04 -5.34 -39.94
C GLY A 495 20.33 -4.55 -40.14
N SER A 496 21.52 -5.15 -40.03
CA SER A 496 22.75 -4.54 -40.54
C SER A 496 23.78 -5.61 -40.89
N ASP A 497 23.58 -6.25 -42.04
CA ASP A 497 24.67 -6.78 -42.85
C ASP A 497 24.09 -7.17 -44.21
N ILE A 498 24.44 -6.41 -45.25
CA ILE A 498 24.77 -6.84 -46.62
C ILE A 498 24.94 -5.56 -47.47
N ALA A 499 26.21 -5.33 -47.84
CA ALA A 499 26.77 -4.66 -49.03
C ALA A 499 26.25 -3.29 -49.49
#